data_AF-A0A133UF55-F1
#
_entry.id   AF-A0A133UF55-F1
#
_cell.length_a   1.000
_cell.length_b   1.000
_cell.length_c   1.000
_cell.angle_alpha   90.00
_cell.angle_beta   90.00
_cell.angle_gamma   90.00
#
_symmetry.space_group_name_H-M   'P 1'
#
loop_
_entity.id
_entity.type
_entity.pdbx_description
1 polymer ?
#
loop_
_entity_poly.entity_id
_entity_poly.type
_entity_poly.pdbx_seq_one_letter_code
_entity_poly.pdbx_strand_id
1 'polypeptide(L)' 'MQDLELEIPENDEKVITAVDATGIKVTNRGEWIRKYHDGRRKGWIKVHVAVDVESGEMLSIEVTDEKTGDSEVFEEL' A
#
# COMPACT_ATOMS: atom_id res chain seq x y z
N MET A 1 0.35 6.90 8.94
CA MET A 1 1.09 6.47 7.75
C MET A 1 2.55 6.33 8.12
N GLN A 2 3.27 5.47 7.40
CA GLN A 2 4.71 5.62 7.28
C GLN A 2 4.95 6.12 5.87
N ASP A 3 5.36 7.37 5.75
CA ASP A 3 5.76 7.99 4.49
C ASP A 3 7.12 7.41 4.08
N LEU A 4 7.20 6.83 2.88
CA LEU A 4 8.49 6.47 2.28
C LEU A 4 8.95 7.66 1.44
N GLU A 5 10.06 8.28 1.84
CA GLU A 5 10.69 9.34 1.05
C GLU A 5 11.22 8.74 -0.27
N LEU A 6 10.55 9.05 -1.37
CA LEU A 6 10.98 8.75 -2.73
C LEU A 6 11.36 10.06 -3.42
N GLU A 7 12.48 10.05 -4.15
CA GLU A 7 12.81 11.13 -5.07
C GLU A 7 11.97 10.96 -6.34
N ILE A 8 10.82 11.62 -6.39
CA ILE A 8 9.94 11.62 -7.55
C ILE A 8 10.48 12.67 -8.53
N PRO A 9 10.80 12.30 -9.78
CA PRO A 9 11.20 13.28 -10.78
C PRO A 9 10.03 14.22 -11.10
N GLU A 10 10.24 15.53 -11.00
CA GLU A 10 9.26 16.52 -11.45
C GLU A 10 9.15 16.44 -12.97
N ASN A 11 7.98 16.04 -13.47
CA ASN A 11 7.66 16.05 -14.90
C ASN A 11 6.62 17.14 -15.18
N ASP A 12 7.01 18.15 -15.98
CA ASP A 12 6.14 19.25 -16.39
C ASP A 12 5.08 18.81 -17.44
N GLU A 13 5.20 17.60 -17.99
CA GLU A 13 4.24 17.03 -18.93
C GLU A 13 3.13 16.23 -18.23
N LYS A 14 2.02 16.08 -18.93
CA LYS A 14 0.88 15.32 -18.44
C LYS A 14 1.25 13.84 -18.32
N VAL A 15 1.32 13.34 -17.08
CA VAL A 15 1.58 11.93 -16.79
C VAL A 15 0.29 11.12 -16.81
N ILE A 16 0.36 9.89 -17.32
CA ILE A 16 -0.70 8.88 -17.19
C ILE A 16 -0.24 7.90 -16.12
N THR A 17 -0.98 7.84 -15.01
CA THR A 17 -0.61 7.04 -13.84
C THR A 17 -1.47 5.79 -13.73
N ALA A 18 -0.84 4.65 -13.47
CA ALA A 18 -1.52 3.45 -13.00
C ALA A 18 -1.43 3.35 -11.48
N VAL A 19 -2.55 3.04 -10.84
CA VAL A 19 -2.65 2.89 -9.38
C VAL A 19 -3.15 1.49 -9.07
N ASP A 20 -2.48 0.80 -8.16
CA ASP A 20 -2.91 -0.50 -7.63
C ASP A 20 -2.59 -0.62 -6.14
N ALA A 21 -3.34 -1.47 -5.45
CA ALA A 21 -3.17 -1.72 -4.02
C ALA A 21 -3.02 -3.21 -3.76
N THR A 22 -1.99 -3.59 -3.01
CA THR A 22 -1.72 -4.98 -2.64
C THR A 22 -1.71 -5.17 -1.12
N GLY A 23 -2.23 -6.32 -0.68
CA GLY A 23 -2.33 -6.67 0.73
C GLY A 23 -1.42 -7.82 1.11
N ILE A 24 -0.56 -7.62 2.11
CA ILE A 24 0.28 -8.66 2.71
C ILE A 24 -0.34 -9.10 4.03
N LYS A 25 -0.63 -10.40 4.14
CA LYS A 25 -1.11 -10.98 5.38
C LYS A 25 0.03 -11.13 6.36
N VAL A 26 -0.06 -10.50 7.53
CA VAL A 26 1.01 -10.53 8.54
C VAL A 26 1.06 -11.86 9.29
N THR A 27 0.01 -12.70 9.19
CA THR A 27 -0.05 -14.00 9.86
C THR A 27 0.36 -15.16 8.99
N ASN A 28 1.10 -16.10 9.58
CA ASN A 28 1.43 -17.39 8.96
C ASN A 28 0.33 -18.46 9.11
N ARG A 29 0.43 -19.54 8.32
CA ARG A 29 -0.46 -20.71 8.43
C ARG A 29 -0.35 -21.31 9.83
N GLY A 30 -1.49 -21.55 10.50
CA GLY A 30 -1.55 -22.06 11.88
C GLY A 30 -1.57 -20.98 12.97
N GLU A 31 -1.22 -19.72 12.66
CA GLU A 31 -1.42 -18.61 13.62
C GLU A 31 -2.90 -18.28 13.83
N TRP A 32 -3.77 -18.69 12.91
CA TRP A 32 -5.23 -18.61 13.11
C TRP A 32 -5.70 -19.42 14.33
N ILE A 33 -5.08 -20.58 14.60
CA ILE A 33 -5.33 -21.38 15.81
C ILE A 33 -4.88 -20.61 17.05
N ARG A 34 -3.66 -20.03 17.03
CA ARG A 34 -3.17 -19.19 18.14
C ARG A 34 -4.09 -18.00 18.39
N LYS A 35 -4.63 -17.38 17.34
CA LYS A 35 -5.59 -16.28 17.42
C LYS A 35 -6.94 -16.69 18.04
N TYR A 36 -7.38 -17.93 17.86
CA TYR A 36 -8.59 -18.43 18.54
C TYR A 36 -8.36 -18.59 20.06
N HIS A 37 -7.15 -18.97 20.47
CA HIS A 37 -6.81 -19.19 21.87
C HIS A 37 -6.29 -17.93 22.60
N ASP A 38 -5.61 -17.02 21.92
CA ASP A 38 -4.94 -15.83 22.49
C ASP A 38 -5.57 -14.50 22.04
N GLY A 39 -6.61 -14.55 21.18
CA GLY A 39 -7.44 -13.40 20.80
C GLY A 39 -6.79 -12.35 19.87
N ARG A 40 -5.48 -12.40 19.63
CA ARG A 40 -4.76 -11.36 18.86
C ARG A 40 -4.79 -11.65 17.35
N ARG A 41 -5.50 -10.83 16.58
CA ARG A 41 -5.37 -10.73 15.10
C ARG A 41 -4.16 -9.87 14.78
N LYS A 42 -3.21 -10.41 14.01
CA LYS A 42 -2.32 -9.58 13.20
C LYS A 42 -3.01 -9.45 11.84
N GLY A 43 -3.38 -8.24 11.47
CA GLY A 43 -4.21 -7.94 10.31
C GLY A 43 -3.51 -8.13 8.97
N TRP A 44 -3.86 -7.26 8.03
CA TRP A 44 -3.12 -7.08 6.79
C TRP A 44 -2.38 -5.75 6.82
N ILE A 45 -1.24 -5.71 6.14
CA ILE A 45 -0.58 -4.49 5.72
C ILE A 45 -0.97 -4.28 4.25
N LYS A 46 -1.46 -3.10 3.90
CA LYS A 46 -1.78 -2.72 2.54
C LYS A 46 -0.72 -1.76 2.03
N VAL A 47 -0.30 -1.96 0.79
CA VAL A 47 0.64 -1.09 0.08
C VAL A 47 -0.07 -0.59 -1.17
N HIS A 48 -0.24 0.72 -1.28
CA HIS A 48 -0.81 1.39 -2.43
C HIS A 48 0.34 2.00 -3.23
N VAL A 49 0.35 1.81 -4.54
CA VAL A 49 1.46 2.25 -5.40
C VAL A 49 0.89 2.97 -6.62
N ALA A 50 1.48 4.12 -6.93
CA ALA A 50 1.27 4.85 -8.17
C ALA A 50 2.53 4.79 -9.04
N VAL A 51 2.36 4.50 -10.33
CA VAL A 51 3.46 4.43 -11.29
C VAL A 51 3.11 5.17 -12.58
N ASP A 52 4.11 5.82 -13.17
CA ASP A 52 4.01 6.34 -14.54
C ASP A 52 3.92 5.16 -15.51
N VAL A 53 2.90 5.13 -16.35
CA VAL A 53 2.66 4.05 -17.32
C VAL A 53 3.68 4.06 -18.45
N GLU A 54 4.25 5.22 -18.79
CA GLU A 54 5.21 5.34 -19.89
C GLU A 54 6.63 4.96 -19.46
N SER A 55 7.11 5.53 -18.35
CA SER A 55 8.49 5.28 -17.86
C SER A 55 8.58 4.06 -16.94
N GLY A 56 7.48 3.67 -16.28
CA GLY A 56 7.47 2.66 -15.23
C GLY A 56 8.05 3.16 -13.90
N GLU A 57 8.31 4.45 -13.76
CA GLU A 57 8.84 5.06 -12.54
C GLU A 57 7.75 5.11 -11.45
N MET A 58 8.18 4.92 -10.20
CA MET A 58 7.30 5.01 -9.05
C MET A 58 7.05 6.48 -8.71
N LEU A 59 5.78 6.87 -8.68
CA LEU A 59 5.35 8.23 -8.37
C LEU A 59 4.95 8.38 -6.91
N SER A 60 4.38 7.35 -6.30
CA SER A 60 4.06 7.36 -4.87
C SER A 60 3.91 5.95 -4.33
N ILE A 61 4.12 5.80 -3.03
CA ILE A 61 3.85 4.57 -2.30
C ILE A 61 3.31 4.90 -0.91
N GLU A 62 2.18 4.31 -0.56
CA GLU A 62 1.57 4.49 0.75
C GLU A 62 1.31 3.16 1.45
N VAL A 63 1.70 3.09 2.73
CA VAL A 63 1.56 1.88 3.54
C VAL A 63 0.54 2.09 4.65
N THR A 64 -0.52 1.29 4.61
CA THR A 64 -1.66 1.38 5.53
C THR A 64 -2.01 0.03 6.15
N ASP A 65 -2.93 0.02 7.11
CA ASP A 65 -3.49 -1.20 7.66
C ASP A 65 -4.78 -1.63 6.93
N GLU A 66 -5.32 -2.78 7.30
CA GLU A 66 -6.52 -3.35 6.69
C GLU A 66 -7.81 -2.52 6.84
N LYS A 67 -7.80 -1.47 7.68
CA LYS A 67 -8.99 -0.64 7.94
C LYS A 67 -9.10 0.53 6.97
N THR A 68 -8.03 0.83 6.23
CA THR A 68 -7.99 1.94 5.29
C THR A 68 -8.40 1.47 3.89
N GLY A 69 -9.45 2.07 3.34
CA GLY A 69 -9.91 1.85 1.97
C GLY A 69 -9.01 2.52 0.95
N ASP A 70 -8.97 2.00 -0.27
CA ASP A 70 -8.06 2.49 -1.32
C ASP A 70 -8.43 3.94 -1.73
N SER A 71 -9.72 4.27 -1.74
CA SER A 71 -10.20 5.62 -2.02
C SER A 71 -9.80 6.65 -0.97
N GLU A 72 -9.51 6.23 0.27
CA GLU A 72 -9.07 7.13 1.34
C GLU A 72 -7.60 7.54 1.17
N VAL A 73 -6.81 6.75 0.43
CA VAL A 73 -5.37 6.98 0.21
C VAL A 73 -5.09 7.62 -1.14
N PHE A 74 -6.09 7.65 -2.04
CA PHE A 74 -5.90 8.12 -3.41
C PHE A 74 -5.42 9.57 -3.52
N GLU A 75 -5.74 10.45 -2.56
CA GLU A 75 -5.26 11.84 -2.56
C GLU A 75 -3.78 11.97 -2.18
N GLU A 76 -3.22 10.96 -1.52
CA GLU A 76 -1.81 10.89 -1.08
C GLU A 76 -0.91 10.18 -2.12
N LEU A 77 -1.51 9.56 -3.16
CA LEU A 77 -0.85 8.84 -4.25
C LEU A 77 -0.62 9.72 -5.48
#